data_AF-A0A9D2AM25-F1
#
_entry.id   AF-A0A9D2AM25-F1
#
_cell.length_a   1.000
_cell.length_b   1.000
_cell.length_c   1.000
_cell.angle_alpha   90.00
_cell.angle_beta   90.00
_cell.angle_gamma   90.00
#
_symmetry.space_group_name_H-M   'P 1'
#
loop_
_entity.id
_entity.type
_entity.pdbx_description
1 polymer ?
#
loop_
_entity_poly.entity_id
_entity_poly.type
_entity_poly.pdbx_seq_one_letter_code
_entity_poly.pdbx_strand_id
1 'polypeptide(L)' 'MYAFLRKSDKEEILTVLNFNSIDLHNYEIQLPKHKHAVLLLDSNSKLFGGPGTNHYTFKNGSLELQIGHFSGQYFLLK' A
#
# COMPACT_ATOMS: atom_id res chain seq x y z
N MET A 1 5.86 -9.27 6.14
CA MET A 1 5.35 -8.17 5.29
C MET A 1 6.31 -7.98 4.13
N TYR A 2 5.78 -7.76 2.94
CA TYR A 2 6.55 -7.60 1.71
C TYR A 2 6.14 -6.31 1.02
N ALA A 3 7.12 -5.55 0.53
CA ALA A 3 6.89 -4.38 -0.30
C ALA A 3 7.81 -4.46 -1.53
N PHE A 4 7.26 -4.31 -2.73
CA PHE A 4 8.04 -4.35 -3.96
C PHE A 4 7.39 -3.54 -5.08
N LEU A 5 8.20 -3.20 -6.09
CA LEU A 5 7.78 -2.41 -7.23
C LEU A 5 7.58 -3.30 -8.45
N ARG A 6 6.46 -3.13 -9.14
CA ARG A 6 6.22 -3.64 -10.49
C ARG A 6 6.31 -2.47 -11.46
N LYS A 7 7.15 -2.62 -12.48
CA LYS A 7 7.46 -1.55 -13.43
C LYS A 7 7.12 -1.98 -14.85
N SER A 8 6.56 -1.06 -15.62
CA SER A 8 6.52 -1.07 -17.07
C SER A 8 7.26 0.17 -17.58
N ASP A 9 7.28 0.37 -18.90
CA ASP A 9 7.87 1.57 -19.50
C ASP A 9 7.14 2.87 -19.11
N LYS A 10 5.88 2.77 -18.68
CA LYS A 10 5.00 3.93 -18.42
C LYS A 10 4.52 4.04 -16.98
N GLU A 11 4.46 2.92 -16.27
CA GLU A 11 3.78 2.85 -14.98
C GLU A 11 4.62 2.10 -13.95
N GLU A 12 4.47 2.52 -12.71
CA GLU A 12 5.10 1.89 -11.56
C GLU A 12 4.05 1.66 -10.49
N ILE A 13 3.90 0.40 -10.08
CA ILE A 13 2.96 0.00 -9.02
C ILE A 13 3.78 -0.45 -7.82
N LEU A 14 3.55 0.19 -6.68
CA LEU A 14 3.97 -0.30 -5.38
C LEU A 14 2.97 -1.33 -4.89
N THR A 15 3.47 -2.52 -4.59
CA THR A 15 2.72 -3.59 -3.97
C THR A 15 3.15 -3.75 -2.52
N VAL A 16 2.20 -3.71 -1.59
CA VAL A 16 2.41 -3.93 -0.15
C VAL A 16 1.54 -5.09 0.30
N LEU A 17 2.13 -6.12 0.91
CA LEU A 17 1.45 -7.34 1.33
C LEU A 17 1.76 -7.64 2.81
N ASN A 18 0.71 -7.84 3.59
CA ASN A 18 0.79 -8.27 4.98
C ASN A 18 0.25 -9.70 5.13
N PHE A 19 1.13 -10.68 5.27
CA PHE A 19 0.78 -12.08 5.55
C PHE A 19 0.85 -12.45 7.04
N ASN A 20 0.99 -11.45 7.91
CA ASN A 20 0.97 -11.70 9.35
C ASN A 20 -0.48 -11.74 9.85
N SER A 21 -0.69 -12.29 11.04
CA SER A 21 -1.97 -12.32 11.75
C SER A 21 -2.27 -11.03 12.54
N ILE A 22 -1.44 -10.00 12.39
CA ILE A 22 -1.58 -8.72 13.08
C ILE A 22 -1.75 -7.60 12.06
N ASP A 23 -2.57 -6.61 12.43
CA ASP A 23 -2.67 -5.36 11.69
C ASP A 23 -1.40 -4.54 11.89
N LEU A 24 -0.93 -3.89 10.83
CA LEU A 24 0.20 -2.98 10.87
C LEU A 24 -0.32 -1.56 10.77
N HIS A 25 -0.04 -0.76 11.80
CA HIS A 25 -0.36 0.65 11.87
C HIS A 25 0.90 1.48 11.64
N ASN A 26 0.76 2.63 10.99
CA ASN A 26 1.84 3.60 10.75
C ASN A 26 3.07 2.96 10.07
N TYR A 27 2.83 2.02 9.15
CA TYR A 27 3.92 1.39 8.40
C TYR A 27 4.42 2.34 7.33
N GLU A 28 5.72 2.65 7.36
CA GLU A 28 6.33 3.65 6.50
C GLU A 28 7.16 3.01 5.38
N ILE A 29 6.91 3.45 4.14
CA ILE A 29 7.64 3.05 2.95
C ILE A 29 8.20 4.30 2.27
N GLN A 30 9.53 4.35 2.13
CA GLN A 30 10.19 5.38 1.35
C GLN A 30 9.91 5.18 -0.15
N LEU A 31 9.35 6.19 -0.80
CA LEU A 31 9.04 6.14 -2.23
C LEU A 31 10.23 6.68 -3.05
N PRO A 32 10.53 6.07 -4.20
CA PRO A 32 11.53 6.61 -5.10
C PRO A 32 11.05 7.94 -5.71
N LYS A 33 11.89 8.98 -5.66
CA LYS A 33 11.78 10.24 -6.42
C LYS A 33 10.57 11.14 -6.12
N HIS A 34 10.20 11.34 -4.85
CA HIS A 34 9.09 12.23 -4.45
C HIS A 34 7.77 11.98 -5.21
N LYS A 35 7.54 10.73 -5.60
CA LYS A 35 6.32 10.35 -6.32
C LYS A 35 5.10 10.45 -5.40
N HIS A 36 3.99 10.89 -5.97
CA HIS A 36 2.68 10.70 -5.35
C HIS A 36 2.25 9.25 -5.53
N ALA A 37 1.39 8.73 -4.66
CA ALA A 37 0.72 7.47 -4.95
C ALA A 37 -0.80 7.52 -4.83
N VAL A 38 -1.42 6.69 -5.65
CA VAL A 38 -2.87 6.57 -5.76
C VAL A 38 -3.21 5.12 -5.46
N LEU A 39 -4.05 4.89 -4.45
CA LEU A 39 -4.52 3.54 -4.13
C LEU A 39 -5.35 3.01 -5.30
N LEU A 40 -4.93 1.87 -5.86
CA LEU A 40 -5.63 1.15 -6.93
C LEU A 40 -6.49 0.02 -6.38
N LEU A 41 -5.95 -0.72 -5.40
CA LEU A 41 -6.61 -1.87 -4.81
C LEU A 41 -6.27 -1.95 -3.32
N ASP A 42 -7.28 -2.24 -2.53
CA ASP A 42 -7.15 -2.68 -1.14
C ASP A 42 -7.97 -3.95 -0.93
N SER A 43 -7.29 -5.07 -0.74
CA SER A 43 -7.95 -6.36 -0.53
C SER A 43 -8.61 -6.46 0.84
N ASN A 44 -8.31 -5.54 1.77
CA ASN A 44 -8.94 -5.46 3.08
C ASN A 44 -10.31 -4.75 3.03
N SER A 45 -10.70 -4.21 1.87
CA SER A 45 -11.97 -3.52 1.67
C SER A 45 -13.17 -4.43 1.93
N LYS A 46 -14.26 -3.86 2.47
CA LYS A 46 -15.55 -4.55 2.61
C LYS A 46 -16.10 -5.09 1.30
N LEU A 47 -15.75 -4.47 0.18
CA LEU A 47 -16.13 -4.94 -1.16
C LEU A 47 -15.58 -6.33 -1.48
N PHE A 48 -14.47 -6.73 -0.86
CA PHE A 48 -13.83 -8.04 -1.03
C PHE A 48 -13.99 -8.94 0.21
N GLY A 49 -14.90 -8.61 1.12
CA GLY A 49 -15.15 -9.38 2.34
C GLY A 49 -14.20 -9.06 3.50
N GLY A 50 -13.35 -8.04 3.36
CA GLY A 50 -12.49 -7.58 4.45
C GLY A 50 -13.20 -6.65 5.45
N PRO A 51 -12.58 -6.34 6.60
CA PRO A 51 -13.13 -5.45 7.62
C PRO A 51 -13.26 -3.98 7.18
N GLY A 52 -12.53 -3.54 6.15
CA GLY A 52 -12.60 -2.19 5.58
C GLY A 52 -11.86 -1.11 6.37
N THR A 53 -10.87 -1.49 7.19
CA THR A 53 -9.99 -0.56 7.87
C THR A 53 -8.76 -0.29 7.02
N ASN A 54 -8.67 0.93 6.49
CA ASN A 54 -7.52 1.41 5.74
C ASN A 54 -7.30 2.90 6.00
N HIS A 55 -6.04 3.27 6.15
CA HIS A 55 -5.60 4.67 6.22
C HIS A 55 -4.27 4.74 5.51
N TYR A 56 -4.06 5.75 4.69
CA TYR A 56 -2.75 6.02 4.11
C TYR A 56 -2.58 7.52 3.92
N THR A 57 -1.36 7.99 4.06
CA THR A 57 -0.97 9.37 3.82
C THR A 57 0.38 9.43 3.14
N PHE A 58 0.55 10.45 2.29
CA PHE A 58 1.81 10.73 1.62
C PHE A 58 2.42 11.98 2.22
N LYS A 59 3.64 11.86 2.73
CA LYS A 59 4.36 12.99 3.30
C LYS A 59 5.84 12.90 2.94
N ASN A 60 6.36 13.98 2.34
CA ASN A 60 7.80 14.16 2.08
C ASN A 60 8.47 13.01 1.30
N GLY A 61 7.78 12.40 0.33
CA GLY A 61 8.33 11.26 -0.42
C GLY A 61 8.24 9.91 0.30
N SER A 62 7.49 9.85 1.39
CA SER A 62 7.19 8.64 2.13
C SER A 62 5.69 8.34 2.10
N LEU A 63 5.36 7.06 2.04
CA LEU A 63 4.01 6.54 2.20
C LEU A 63 3.89 5.93 3.60
N GLU A 64 3.06 6.55 4.43
CA GLU A 64 2.65 5.97 5.71
C GLU A 64 1.29 5.32 5.52
N LEU A 65 1.16 4.05 5.90
CA LEU A 65 -0.05 3.26 5.65
C LEU A 65 -0.43 2.35 6.83
N GLN A 66 -1.72 2.09 6.92
CA GLN A 66 -2.30 0.99 7.69
C GLN A 66 -2.66 -0.13 6.73
N ILE A 67 -2.20 -1.35 7.04
CA ILE A 67 -2.52 -2.56 6.30
C ILE A 67 -3.00 -3.64 7.26
N GLY A 68 -4.19 -4.18 6.99
CA GLY A 68 -4.78 -5.25 7.78
C GLY A 68 -3.98 -6.55 7.69
N HIS A 69 -4.17 -7.44 8.65
CA HIS A 69 -3.69 -8.82 8.58
C HIS A 69 -4.20 -9.52 7.31
N PHE A 70 -3.40 -10.46 6.79
CA PHE A 70 -3.70 -11.25 5.58
C PHE A 70 -4.25 -10.44 4.38
N SER A 71 -3.71 -9.24 4.14
CA SER A 71 -4.23 -8.32 3.12
C SER A 71 -3.11 -7.71 2.27
N GLY A 72 -3.51 -7.08 1.16
CA GLY A 72 -2.62 -6.43 0.21
C GLY A 72 -3.19 -5.11 -0.31
N GLN A 73 -2.30 -4.14 -0.52
CA GLN A 73 -2.60 -2.85 -1.12
C GLN A 73 -1.69 -2.61 -2.32
N TYR A 74 -2.27 -2.07 -3.40
CA TYR A 74 -1.55 -1.68 -4.60
C TYR A 74 -1.71 -0.19 -4.84
N PHE A 75 -0.59 0.50 -5.07
CA PHE A 75 -0.55 1.94 -5.31
C PHE A 75 0.11 2.23 -6.64
N LEU A 76 -0.52 3.03 -7.50
CA LEU A 76 0.11 3.61 -8.68
C LEU A 76 1.00 4.78 -8.25
N LEU A 77 2.28 4.73 -8.60
CA LEU A 77 3.23 5.81 -8.33
C LEU A 77 3.29 6.79 -9.52
N LYS A 78 3.06 8.09 -9.28
CA LYS A 78 3.11 9.17 -10.26
C LYS A 78 4.16 10.22 -9.89
#